data_AF-A0AAW4BPW5-F1
#
_entry.id   AF-A0AAW4BPW5-F1
#
_cell.length_a   1.000
_cell.length_b   1.000
_cell.length_c   1.000
_cell.angle_alpha   90.00
_cell.angle_beta   90.00
_cell.angle_gamma   90.00
#
_symmetry.space_group_name_H-M   'P 1'
#
loop_
_entity.id
_entity.type
_entity.pdbx_description
1 polymer ?
#
loop_
_entity_poly.entity_id
_entity_poly.type
_entity_poly.pdbx_seq_one_letter_code
_entity_poly.pdbx_strand_id
1 'polypeptide(L)'
;EEEMNSGFFSVDNALKEAEKPLFIIGGGACAEVQFSAWQKKISSLGIPHVSSLKGSERTSNYPEYLGMIGAYGTRAANYAVQNADIIIVLGSRLDIRQTGANVADFARNAK
;
A
#
# COMPACT_ATOMS: atom_id res chain seq x y z
N GLU A 1 2.42 -2.71 25.59
CA GLU A 1 3.44 -3.56 24.92
C GLU A 1 2.84 -4.87 24.40
N GLU A 2 2.09 -5.63 25.20
CA GLU A 2 1.46 -6.89 24.75
C GLU A 2 0.45 -6.72 23.59
N GLU A 3 -0.44 -5.73 23.63
CA GLU A 3 -1.37 -5.46 22.51
C GLU A 3 -0.64 -5.09 21.23
N MET A 4 0.42 -4.29 21.33
CA MET A 4 1.21 -3.86 20.18
C MET A 4 1.94 -5.04 19.54
N ASN A 5 2.51 -5.93 20.37
CA ASN A 5 3.11 -7.17 19.90
C ASN A 5 2.07 -8.09 19.24
N SER A 6 0.88 -8.26 19.84
CA SER A 6 -0.20 -9.06 19.23
C SER A 6 -0.66 -8.51 17.87
N GLY A 7 -0.69 -7.18 17.71
CA GLY A 7 -1.02 -6.53 16.45
C GLY A 7 -0.01 -6.83 15.35
N PHE A 8 1.28 -6.79 15.67
CA PHE A 8 2.34 -7.16 14.72
C PHE A 8 2.29 -8.63 14.33
N PHE A 9 2.05 -9.54 15.28
CA PHE A 9 1.87 -10.97 14.98
C PHE A 9 0.68 -11.21 14.03
N SER A 10 -0.40 -10.45 14.17
CA SER A 10 -1.55 -10.54 13.27
C SER A 10 -1.22 -10.08 11.85
N VAL A 11 -0.48 -8.98 11.69
CA VAL A 11 -0.11 -8.45 10.36
C VAL A 11 0.86 -9.39 9.65
N ASP A 12 1.84 -9.95 10.37
CA ASP A 12 2.80 -10.90 9.82
C ASP A 12 2.13 -12.18 9.30
N ASN A 13 1.16 -12.71 10.04
CA ASN A 13 0.39 -13.88 9.61
C ASN A 13 -0.48 -13.55 8.39
N ALA A 14 -1.16 -12.41 8.42
CA ALA A 14 -1.97 -11.96 7.30
C ALA A 14 -1.13 -11.84 6.02
N LEU A 15 0.06 -11.23 6.09
CA LEU A 15 0.98 -11.14 4.96
C LEU A 15 1.49 -12.49 4.45
N LYS A 16 1.70 -13.47 5.34
CA LYS A 16 2.13 -14.82 4.95
C LYS A 16 1.03 -15.62 4.27
N GLU A 17 -0.22 -15.38 4.64
CA GLU A 17 -1.39 -16.04 4.07
C GLU A 17 -1.92 -15.35 2.81
N ALA A 18 -1.50 -14.11 2.55
CA ALA A 18 -1.91 -13.34 1.38
C ALA A 18 -1.32 -13.92 0.08
N GLU A 19 -2.18 -14.17 -0.90
CA GLU A 19 -1.80 -14.53 -2.26
C GLU A 19 -1.49 -13.27 -3.11
N LYS A 20 -2.14 -12.13 -2.82
CA LYS A 20 -2.03 -10.89 -3.58
C LYS A 20 -1.84 -9.67 -2.66
N PRO A 21 -0.77 -9.64 -1.84
CA PRO A 21 -0.51 -8.52 -0.94
C PRO A 21 -0.18 -7.25 -1.71
N LEU A 22 -0.66 -6.11 -1.24
CA LEU A 22 -0.37 -4.80 -1.82
C LEU A 22 -0.11 -3.75 -0.74
N PHE A 23 0.96 -2.96 -0.91
CA PHE A 23 1.21 -1.79 -0.05
C PHE A 23 0.70 -0.49 -0.68
N ILE A 24 -0.02 0.33 0.09
CA ILE A 24 -0.35 1.72 -0.27
C ILE A 24 0.55 2.67 0.52
N ILE A 25 1.45 3.35 -0.20
CA ILE A 25 2.41 4.30 0.37
C ILE A 25 1.81 5.71 0.41
N GLY A 26 1.55 6.18 1.61
CA GLY A 26 1.11 7.54 1.89
C GLY A 26 2.26 8.52 2.13
N GLY A 27 1.92 9.81 2.21
CA GLY A 27 2.91 10.84 2.55
C GLY A 27 3.52 10.67 3.94
N GLY A 28 2.79 10.08 4.89
CA GLY A 28 3.30 9.81 6.24
C GLY A 28 4.42 8.77 6.26
N ALA A 29 4.30 7.69 5.47
CA ALA A 29 5.37 6.69 5.35
C ALA A 29 6.65 7.28 4.76
N CYS A 30 6.50 8.19 3.80
CA CYS A 30 7.62 8.87 3.18
C CYS A 30 8.32 9.90 4.09
N ALA A 31 7.78 10.24 5.26
CA ALA A 31 8.45 11.10 6.22
C ALA A 31 9.56 10.37 7.00
N GLU A 32 9.52 9.03 7.04
CA GLU A 32 10.48 8.21 7.76
C GLU A 32 11.86 8.22 7.10
N VAL A 33 12.90 8.30 7.93
CA VAL A 33 14.30 8.32 7.47
C VAL A 33 14.67 7.04 6.73
N GLN A 34 14.10 5.90 7.15
CA GLN A 34 14.40 4.59 6.59
C GLN A 34 13.51 4.20 5.39
N PHE A 35 12.64 5.11 4.92
CA PHE A 35 11.68 4.83 3.86
C PHE A 35 12.32 4.21 2.61
N SER A 36 13.41 4.78 2.10
CA SER A 36 14.07 4.28 0.90
C SER A 36 14.67 2.88 1.07
N ALA A 37 15.23 2.57 2.25
CA ALA A 37 15.75 1.24 2.55
C ALA A 37 14.61 0.21 2.66
N TRP A 38 13.50 0.60 3.30
CA TRP A 38 12.30 -0.21 3.41
C TRP A 38 11.69 -0.48 2.02
N GLN A 39 11.54 0.55 1.18
CA GLN A 39 11.00 0.41 -0.17
C GLN A 39 11.85 -0.55 -1.02
N LYS A 40 13.19 -0.42 -0.95
CA LYS A 40 14.11 -1.32 -1.63
C LYS A 40 13.91 -2.77 -1.16
N LYS A 41 13.73 -2.98 0.15
CA LYS A 41 13.51 -4.31 0.71
C LYS A 41 12.21 -4.93 0.21
N ILE A 42 11.08 -4.22 0.25
CA ILE A 42 9.79 -4.78 -0.24
C ILE A 42 9.85 -5.08 -1.75
N SER A 43 10.52 -4.25 -2.54
CA SER A 43 10.69 -4.47 -3.98
C SER A 43 11.54 -5.72 -4.23
N SER A 44 12.61 -5.93 -3.46
CA SER A 44 13.44 -7.15 -3.57
C SER A 44 12.71 -8.44 -3.18
N LEU A 45 11.63 -8.33 -2.41
CA LEU A 45 10.74 -9.46 -2.08
C LEU A 45 9.67 -9.69 -3.17
N GLY A 46 9.65 -8.90 -4.24
CA GLY A 46 8.67 -8.98 -5.31
C GLY A 46 7.28 -8.48 -4.92
N ILE A 47 7.15 -7.76 -3.80
CA ILE A 47 5.83 -7.33 -3.31
C ILE A 47 5.41 -6.04 -4.03
N PRO A 48 4.26 -6.05 -4.74
CA PRO A 48 3.79 -4.88 -5.44
C PRO A 48 3.39 -3.77 -4.46
N HIS A 49 3.59 -2.54 -4.91
CA HIS A 49 3.23 -1.37 -4.12
C HIS A 49 2.77 -0.23 -5.00
N VAL A 50 1.92 0.62 -4.42
CA VAL A 50 1.34 1.79 -5.03
C VAL A 50 1.45 2.97 -4.09
N SER A 51 1.18 4.18 -4.57
CA SER A 51 1.28 5.38 -3.73
C SER A 51 0.08 6.31 -3.85
N SER A 52 -0.17 7.06 -2.78
CA SER A 52 -0.95 8.31 -2.86
C SER A 52 -0.15 9.38 -3.62
N LEU A 53 -0.80 10.49 -3.99
CA LEU A 53 -0.09 11.64 -4.58
C LEU A 53 1.11 12.08 -3.73
N LYS A 54 0.93 12.25 -2.42
CA LYS A 54 2.01 12.66 -1.51
C LYS A 54 3.09 11.57 -1.33
N GLY A 55 2.70 10.30 -1.40
CA GLY A 55 3.66 9.20 -1.36
C GLY A 55 4.51 9.14 -2.64
N SER A 56 3.90 9.40 -3.79
CA SER A 56 4.55 9.33 -5.09
C SER A 56 5.74 10.28 -5.22
N GLU A 57 5.73 11.41 -4.50
CA GLU A 57 6.81 12.41 -4.50
C GLU A 57 8.16 11.85 -4.03
N ARG A 58 8.17 10.82 -3.18
CA ARG A 58 9.41 10.21 -2.65
C ARG A 58 9.55 8.73 -3.00
N THR A 59 8.58 8.13 -3.66
CA THR A 59 8.59 6.70 -4.02
C THR A 59 9.49 6.48 -5.22
N SER A 60 10.53 5.66 -5.06
CA SER A 60 11.44 5.28 -6.15
C SER A 60 10.74 4.39 -7.17
N ASN A 61 11.14 4.48 -8.43
CA ASN A 61 10.59 3.65 -9.50
C ASN A 61 11.25 2.26 -9.52
N TYR A 62 10.56 1.26 -8.96
CA TYR A 62 10.92 -0.16 -9.05
C TYR A 62 9.93 -0.90 -9.96
N PRO A 63 10.28 -2.07 -10.52
CA PRO A 63 9.34 -2.88 -11.31
C PRO A 63 8.04 -3.22 -10.55
N GLU A 64 8.13 -3.37 -9.24
CA GLU A 64 7.02 -3.66 -8.34
C GLU A 64 6.16 -2.42 -8.01
N TYR A 65 6.62 -1.22 -8.36
CA TYR A 65 5.87 0.02 -8.16
C TYR A 65 4.91 0.26 -9.32
N LEU A 66 3.61 0.11 -9.07
CA LEU A 66 2.58 0.21 -10.10
C LEU A 66 2.10 1.66 -10.35
N GLY A 67 2.64 2.62 -9.62
CA GLY A 67 2.32 4.05 -9.74
C GLY A 67 1.33 4.56 -8.69
N MET A 68 0.78 5.74 -8.97
CA MET A 68 -0.16 6.42 -8.09
C MET A 68 -1.56 5.82 -8.20
N ILE A 69 -2.29 5.70 -7.09
CA ILE A 69 -3.72 5.31 -7.06
C ILE A 69 -4.65 6.52 -7.11
N GLY A 70 -5.92 6.24 -7.42
CA GLY A 70 -7.02 7.19 -7.29
C GLY A 70 -7.55 7.69 -8.63
N ALA A 71 -8.29 8.81 -8.57
CA ALA A 71 -9.03 9.39 -9.69
C ALA A 71 -8.13 9.73 -10.90
N TYR A 72 -6.87 10.08 -10.64
CA TYR A 72 -5.86 10.37 -11.67
C TYR A 72 -4.68 9.39 -11.60
N GLY A 73 -4.87 8.27 -10.91
CA GLY A 73 -3.88 7.22 -10.76
C GLY A 73 -3.69 6.40 -12.04
N THR A 74 -2.67 5.55 -12.04
CA THR A 74 -2.47 4.60 -13.14
C THR A 74 -3.57 3.54 -13.11
N ARG A 75 -3.94 3.04 -14.29
CA ARG A 75 -4.90 1.93 -14.38
C ARG A 75 -4.38 0.68 -13.68
N ALA A 76 -3.08 0.41 -13.75
CA ALA A 76 -2.44 -0.74 -13.11
C ALA A 76 -2.54 -0.64 -11.58
N ALA A 77 -2.26 0.53 -11.00
CA ALA A 77 -2.36 0.75 -9.56
C ALA A 77 -3.81 0.56 -9.05
N ASN A 78 -4.78 1.18 -9.73
CA ASN A 78 -6.19 1.02 -9.38
C ASN A 78 -6.67 -0.43 -9.55
N TYR A 79 -6.22 -1.13 -10.60
CA TYR A 79 -6.54 -2.53 -10.80
C TYR A 79 -5.96 -3.41 -9.68
N ALA A 80 -4.71 -3.17 -9.28
CA ALA A 80 -4.08 -3.90 -8.19
C ALA A 80 -4.82 -3.70 -6.87
N VAL A 81 -5.19 -2.47 -6.52
CA VAL A 81 -5.98 -2.19 -5.30
C VAL A 81 -7.29 -2.98 -5.27
N GLN A 82 -8.02 -3.04 -6.39
CA GLN A 82 -9.30 -3.75 -6.42
C GLN A 82 -9.15 -5.29 -6.40
N ASN A 83 -7.99 -5.83 -6.72
CA ASN A 83 -7.74 -7.28 -6.81
C ASN A 83 -6.82 -7.84 -5.72
N ALA A 84 -6.28 -6.96 -4.87
CA ALA A 84 -5.54 -7.37 -3.69
C ALA A 84 -6.47 -8.07 -2.71
N ASP A 85 -5.95 -9.10 -2.05
CA ASP A 85 -6.63 -9.81 -0.96
C ASP A 85 -6.24 -9.26 0.42
N ILE A 86 -5.08 -8.60 0.51
CA ILE A 86 -4.64 -7.81 1.66
C ILE A 86 -4.04 -6.51 1.19
N ILE A 87 -4.44 -5.41 1.84
CA ILE A 87 -3.85 -4.09 1.62
C ILE A 87 -3.28 -3.55 2.93
N ILE A 88 -1.99 -3.22 2.91
CA ILE A 88 -1.35 -2.52 4.02
C ILE A 88 -1.16 -1.05 3.66
N VAL A 89 -1.86 -0.18 4.39
CA VAL A 89 -1.83 1.26 4.18
C VAL A 89 -0.83 1.90 5.14
N LEU A 90 0.21 2.53 4.58
CA LEU A 90 1.26 3.16 5.37
C LEU A 90 1.16 4.67 5.26
N GLY A 91 0.63 5.31 6.31
CA GLY A 91 0.61 6.77 6.42
C GLY A 91 -0.18 7.49 5.33
N SER A 92 -1.22 6.85 4.78
CA SER A 92 -2.20 7.48 3.87
C SER A 92 -3.52 7.75 4.59
N ARG A 93 -4.17 8.85 4.23
CA ARG A 93 -5.51 9.20 4.73
C ARG A 93 -6.65 8.47 4.00
N LEU A 94 -6.35 7.79 2.89
CA LEU A 94 -7.36 7.21 1.99
C LEU A 94 -8.47 8.22 1.64
N ASP A 95 -8.07 9.43 1.28
CA ASP A 95 -9.02 10.49 0.95
C ASP A 95 -9.81 10.15 -0.33
N ILE A 96 -10.89 10.90 -0.57
CA ILE A 96 -11.81 10.67 -1.69
C ILE A 96 -11.13 10.62 -3.07
N ARG A 97 -9.97 11.27 -3.25
CA ARG A 97 -9.24 11.20 -4.51
C ARG A 97 -8.55 9.86 -4.70
N GLN A 98 -8.26 9.13 -3.63
CA GLN A 98 -7.66 7.80 -3.64
C GLN A 98 -8.75 6.72 -3.72
N THR A 99 -9.81 6.84 -2.92
CA THR A 99 -10.86 5.82 -2.79
C THR A 99 -12.00 5.96 -3.79
N GLY A 100 -12.18 7.15 -4.36
CA GLY A 100 -13.34 7.48 -5.19
C GLY A 100 -14.58 7.84 -4.35
N ALA A 101 -15.66 8.18 -5.04
CA ALA A 101 -16.90 8.60 -4.37
C ALA A 101 -17.63 7.44 -3.64
N ASN A 102 -17.46 6.21 -4.12
CA ASN A 102 -18.04 5.02 -3.50
C ASN A 102 -16.99 4.31 -2.62
N VAL A 103 -16.84 4.77 -1.38
CA VAL A 103 -15.87 4.22 -0.42
C VAL A 103 -16.12 2.74 -0.12
N ALA A 104 -17.39 2.29 -0.15
CA ALA A 104 -17.74 0.89 0.08
C ALA A 104 -17.23 -0.05 -1.02
N ASP A 105 -16.88 0.48 -2.20
CA ASP A 105 -16.33 -0.29 -3.31
C ASP A 105 -14.79 -0.31 -3.34
N PHE A 106 -14.14 0.52 -2.52
CA PHE A 106 -12.69 0.58 -2.45
C PHE A 106 -12.12 -0.74 -1.92
N ALA A 107 -11.13 -1.31 -2.63
CA ALA A 107 -10.44 -2.52 -2.22
C ALA A 107 -11.38 -3.70 -1.91
N ARG A 108 -12.44 -3.87 -2.71
CA ARG A 108 -13.56 -4.81 -2.47
C ARG A 108 -13.19 -6.28 -2.19
N ASN A 109 -12.00 -6.72 -2.60
CA ASN A 109 -11.51 -8.09 -2.40
C ASN A 109 -10.53 -8.21 -1.23
N ALA A 110 -10.11 -7.08 -0.67
CA ALA A 110 -9.10 -7.02 0.37
C ALA A 110 -9.73 -7.13 1.77
N LYS A 111 -8.99 -7.77 2.66
CA LYS A 111 -9.23 -7.74 4.11
C LYS A 111 -8.56 -6.52 4.75
#